data_AF-G3I1S7-F1
#
_entry.id   AF-G3I1S7-F1
#
_cell.length_a   1.000
_cell.length_b   1.000
_cell.length_c   1.000
_cell.angle_alpha   90.00
_cell.angle_beta   90.00
_cell.angle_gamma   90.00
#
_symmetry.space_group_name_H-M   'P 1'
#
loop_
_entity.id
_entity.type
_entity.pdbx_description
1 polymer ?
#
loop_
_entity_poly.entity_id
_entity_poly.type
_entity_poly.pdbx_seq_one_letter_code
_entity_poly.pdbx_strand_id
1 'polypeptide(L)'
;MTEQEYCYCWRNFVNYPPSNEVYWPRYPNVWMRMYALELYCIVLGLPPCLKIIRRHQHPLTFFTLHLQSCHYQRIPPHILWATGLV
;
A
#
# COMPACT_ATOMS: atom_id res chain seq x y z
N MET A 1 0.28 6.83 -1.47
CA MET A 1 -0.66 7.43 -0.51
C MET A 1 -0.63 6.65 0.78
N THR A 2 -0.45 7.37 1.88
CA THR A 2 -0.35 6.98 3.27
C THR A 2 -1.59 7.50 4.00
N GLU A 3 -1.74 7.09 5.25
CA GLU A 3 -2.84 7.53 6.11
C GLU A 3 -3.02 9.06 6.14
N GLN A 4 -1.92 9.81 6.21
CA GLN A 4 -1.93 11.27 6.24
C GLN A 4 -2.45 11.88 4.93
N GLU A 5 -2.05 11.32 3.79
CA GLU A 5 -2.50 11.78 2.47
C GLU A 5 -3.99 11.46 2.27
N TYR A 6 -4.47 10.31 2.75
CA TYR A 6 -5.91 9.99 2.75
C TYR A 6 -6.70 10.95 3.64
N CYS A 7 -6.22 11.24 4.85
CA CYS A 7 -6.84 12.21 5.77
C CYS A 7 -6.88 13.62 5.17
N TYR A 8 -5.79 14.05 4.53
CA TYR A 8 -5.73 15.32 3.80
C TYR A 8 -6.79 15.35 2.69
N CYS A 9 -6.87 14.31 1.86
CA CYS A 9 -7.86 14.25 0.78
C CYS A 9 -9.30 14.25 1.31
N TRP A 10 -9.57 13.55 2.40
CA TRP A 10 -10.88 13.56 3.06
C TRP A 10 -11.29 14.97 3.45
N ARG A 11 -10.42 15.69 4.15
CA ARG A 11 -10.72 17.03 4.68
C ARG A 11 -10.93 18.07 3.58
N ASN A 12 -10.17 17.97 2.49
CA ASN A 12 -10.11 19.04 1.49
C ASN A 12 -10.97 18.79 0.24
N PHE A 13 -11.24 17.53 -0.12
CA PHE A 13 -11.91 17.21 -1.39
C PHE A 13 -13.18 16.37 -1.25
N VAL A 14 -13.39 15.69 -0.12
CA VAL A 14 -14.60 14.87 0.08
C VAL A 14 -15.72 15.75 0.61
N ASN A 15 -16.91 15.63 0.01
CA ASN A 15 -18.13 16.22 0.54
C ASN A 15 -18.70 15.36 1.67
N TYR A 16 -18.05 15.38 2.84
CA TYR A 16 -18.47 14.63 4.03
C TYR A 16 -19.57 15.38 4.81
N PRO A 17 -20.44 14.67 5.55
CA PRO A 17 -21.44 15.31 6.38
C PRO A 17 -20.77 16.06 7.56
N PRO A 18 -21.36 17.16 8.08
CA PRO A 18 -20.76 18.00 9.13
C PRO A 18 -20.34 17.22 10.39
N SER A 19 -20.97 16.08 10.69
CA SER A 19 -20.62 15.20 11.80
C SER A 19 -19.31 14.41 11.63
N ASN A 20 -18.72 14.39 10.43
CA ASN A 20 -17.64 13.47 10.05
C ASN A 20 -16.33 14.17 9.65
N GLU A 21 -16.12 15.41 10.07
CA GLU A 21 -14.89 16.17 9.79
C GLU A 21 -13.60 15.43 10.24
N VAL A 22 -13.68 14.68 11.36
CA VAL A 22 -12.57 13.90 11.92
C VAL A 22 -12.65 12.41 11.58
N TYR A 23 -13.83 11.92 11.17
CA TYR A 23 -14.10 10.49 10.93
C TYR A 23 -13.94 10.12 9.45
N TRP A 24 -12.69 10.07 8.99
CA TRP A 24 -12.37 9.51 7.68
C TRP A 24 -12.22 7.98 7.76
N PRO A 25 -12.57 7.23 6.71
CA PRO A 25 -12.56 5.77 6.72
C PRO A 25 -11.14 5.21 6.81
N ARG A 26 -10.82 4.52 7.91
CA ARG A 26 -9.51 3.88 8.09
C ARG A 26 -9.41 2.61 7.24
N TYR A 27 -8.74 2.74 6.10
CA TYR A 27 -8.44 1.60 5.24
C TYR A 27 -7.30 0.75 5.81
N PRO A 28 -7.27 -0.57 5.54
CA PRO A 28 -6.16 -1.42 5.95
C PRO A 28 -4.83 -0.91 5.38
N ASN A 29 -3.93 -0.46 6.27
CA ASN A 29 -2.61 0.07 5.91
C ASN A 29 -1.72 -0.95 5.17
N VAL A 30 -2.03 -2.25 5.28
CA VAL A 30 -1.26 -3.33 4.63
C VAL A 30 -1.21 -3.16 3.11
N TRP A 31 -2.31 -2.78 2.46
CA TRP A 31 -2.33 -2.63 1.00
C TRP A 31 -1.49 -1.45 0.54
N MET A 32 -1.59 -0.31 1.23
CA MET A 32 -0.78 0.87 0.94
C MET A 32 0.72 0.54 1.04
N ARG A 33 1.12 -0.24 2.05
CA ARG A 33 2.51 -0.68 2.24
C ARG A 33 2.97 -1.64 1.15
N MET A 34 2.13 -2.58 0.72
CA MET A 34 2.43 -3.47 -0.41
C MET A 34 2.62 -2.69 -1.72
N TYR A 35 1.74 -1.73 -2.01
CA TYR A 35 1.89 -0.87 -3.19
C TYR A 35 3.14 0.01 -3.11
N ALA A 36 3.47 0.54 -1.93
CA ALA A 36 4.69 1.30 -1.74
C ALA A 36 5.94 0.44 -2.01
N LEU A 37 5.98 -0.80 -1.50
CA LEU A 37 7.08 -1.72 -1.76
C LEU A 37 7.25 -2.02 -3.25
N GLU A 38 6.16 -2.32 -3.95
CA GLU A 38 6.21 -2.57 -5.40
C GLU A 38 6.66 -1.32 -6.17
N LEU A 39 6.24 -0.13 -5.74
CA LEU A 39 6.72 1.13 -6.32
C LEU A 39 8.24 1.31 -6.14
N TYR A 40 8.80 0.94 -4.98
CA TYR A 40 10.25 0.92 -4.79
C TYR A 40 10.94 -0.04 -5.76
N CYS A 41 10.37 -1.24 -5.99
CA CYS A 41 10.91 -2.17 -6.97
C CYS A 41 10.95 -1.57 -8.37
N ILE A 42 9.86 -0.90 -8.80
CA ILE A 42 9.77 -0.23 -10.09
C ILE A 42 10.83 0.87 -10.23
N VAL A 43 10.95 1.75 -9.22
CA VAL A 43 11.92 2.87 -9.24
C VAL A 43 13.37 2.37 -9.26
N LEU A 44 13.66 1.26 -8.59
CA LEU A 44 15.01 0.67 -8.53
C LEU A 44 15.32 -0.28 -9.71
N GLY A 45 14.39 -0.45 -10.66
CA GLY A 45 14.54 -1.39 -11.77
C GLY A 45 14.66 -2.85 -11.32
N LEU A 46 14.06 -3.21 -10.19
CA LEU A 46 14.01 -4.57 -9.67
C LEU A 46 12.87 -5.37 -10.32
N PRO A 47 12.95 -6.71 -10.31
CA PRO A 47 11.81 -7.53 -10.71
C PRO A 47 10.59 -7.26 -9.82
N PRO A 48 9.37 -7.56 -10.29
CA PRO A 48 8.15 -7.40 -9.49
C PRO A 48 8.24 -8.24 -8.21
N CYS A 49 7.87 -7.63 -7.08
CA CYS A 49 7.82 -8.32 -5.79
C CYS A 49 6.38 -8.64 -5.38
N LEU A 50 5.39 -7.97 -5.95
CA LEU A 50 3.98 -8.13 -5.63
C LEU A 50 3.20 -8.72 -6.80
N LYS A 51 2.48 -9.82 -6.56
CA LYS A 51 1.53 -10.40 -7.50
C LYS A 51 0.11 -10.20 -6.97
N ILE A 52 -0.73 -9.58 -7.78
CA ILE A 52 -2.14 -9.32 -7.45
C ILE A 52 -3.01 -10.22 -8.32
N ILE A 53 -3.84 -11.03 -7.68
CA ILE A 53 -4.82 -11.89 -8.34
C ILE A 53 -6.20 -11.39 -7.95
N ARG A 54 -6.97 -10.93 -8.94
CA ARG A 54 -8.34 -10.44 -8.76
C ARG A 54 -9.28 -11.29 -9.61
N ARG A 55 -10.26 -11.93 -8.98
CA ARG A 55 -11.38 -12.58 -9.70
C ARG A 55 -12.63 -11.69 -9.53
N HIS A 56 -13.13 -11.15 -10.65
CA HIS A 56 -14.31 -10.27 -10.72
C HIS A 56 -14.24 -8.97 -9.88
N GLN A 57 -15.30 -8.17 -9.94
CA GLN A 57 -15.31 -6.80 -9.42
C GLN A 57 -15.15 -6.73 -7.89
N HIS A 58 -15.63 -7.69 -7.10
CA HIS A 58 -15.34 -7.90 -5.66
C HIS A 58 -15.89 -9.29 -5.27
N PRO A 59 -15.35 -10.03 -4.26
CA PRO A 59 -14.70 -9.50 -3.05
C PRO A 59 -13.29 -10.00 -2.74
N LEU A 60 -12.68 -10.87 -3.55
CA LEU A 60 -11.41 -11.50 -3.20
C LEU A 60 -10.28 -11.02 -4.12
N THR A 61 -9.51 -10.05 -3.61
CA THR A 61 -8.19 -9.69 -4.18
C THR A 61 -7.12 -10.36 -3.34
N PHE A 62 -6.36 -11.25 -3.94
CA PHE A 62 -5.25 -11.92 -3.29
C PHE A 62 -3.96 -11.23 -3.67
N PHE A 63 -3.15 -10.97 -2.65
CA PHE A 63 -1.82 -10.39 -2.81
C PHE A 63 -0.81 -11.45 -2.39
N THR A 64 0.15 -11.72 -3.26
CA THR A 64 1.25 -12.62 -3.00
C THR A 64 2.54 -11.84 -3.08
N LEU A 65 3.35 -11.93 -2.04
CA LEU A 65 4.66 -11.30 -1.97
C LEU A 65 5.74 -12.32 -2.36
N HIS A 66 6.61 -11.96 -3.29
CA HIS A 66 7.71 -12.79 -3.78
C HIS A 66 9.03 -12.02 -3.73
N LEU A 67 9.70 -12.09 -2.59
CA LEU A 67 11.01 -11.45 -2.38
C LEU A 67 12.15 -12.41 -2.74
N GLN A 68 12.87 -12.07 -3.79
CA GLN A 68 14.15 -12.66 -4.18
C GLN A 68 15.34 -11.96 -3.49
N SER A 69 16.53 -12.59 -3.52
CA SER A 69 17.77 -12.06 -2.94
C SER A 69 18.11 -10.63 -3.38
N CYS A 70 17.81 -10.27 -4.63
CA CYS A 70 18.05 -8.92 -5.15
C CYS A 70 17.24 -7.84 -4.40
N HIS A 71 16.04 -8.16 -3.91
CA HIS A 71 15.21 -7.24 -3.15
C HIS A 71 15.81 -7.00 -1.76
N TYR A 72 16.22 -8.06 -1.06
CA TYR A 72 16.86 -7.94 0.25
C TYR A 72 18.18 -7.17 0.22
N GLN A 73 18.91 -7.25 -0.90
CA GLN A 73 20.19 -6.55 -1.06
C GLN A 73 20.03 -5.06 -1.41
N ARG A 74 18.98 -4.70 -2.14
CA ARG A 74 18.83 -3.35 -2.72
C ARG A 74 17.74 -2.50 -2.09
N ILE A 75 16.71 -3.11 -1.52
CA ILE A 75 15.63 -2.37 -0.85
C ILE A 75 16.08 -2.03 0.58
N PRO A 76 15.95 -0.76 1.02
CA PRO A 76 16.27 -0.39 2.39
C PRO A 76 15.48 -1.23 3.42
N PRO A 77 16.12 -1.76 4.48
CA PRO A 77 15.47 -2.64 5.45
C PRO A 77 14.21 -2.05 6.11
N HIS A 78 14.20 -0.75 6.39
CA HIS A 78 13.05 -0.07 6.98
C HIS A 78 11.81 -0.11 6.09
N ILE A 79 11.97 -0.16 4.76
CA ILE A 79 10.85 -0.30 3.81
C ILE A 79 10.31 -1.73 3.84
N LEU A 80 11.19 -2.73 3.92
CA LEU A 80 10.78 -4.13 4.03
C LEU A 80 9.99 -4.37 5.33
N TRP A 81 10.52 -3.91 6.47
CA TRP A 81 9.85 -4.03 7.77
C TRP A 81 8.55 -3.26 7.87
N ALA A 82 8.44 -2.11 7.18
CA ALA A 82 7.21 -1.33 7.16
C ALA A 82 6.03 -2.15 6.62
N THR A 83 6.26 -3.20 5.82
CA THR A 83 5.19 -4.08 5.32
C THR A 83 4.57 -4.98 6.41
N GLY A 84 5.28 -5.25 7.50
CA GLY A 84 4.84 -6.13 8.59
C GLY A 84 4.74 -7.62 8.21
N LEU A 85 5.33 -8.01 7.07
CA LEU A 85 5.31 -9.37 6.52
C LEU A 85 6.68 -10.04 6.47
N VAL A 86 7.73 -9.30 6.86
CA VAL A 86 9.14 -9.69 6.88
C VAL A 86 9.74 -9.25 8.22
#